data_AF-A0A9D2FN39-F1
#
_entry.id   AF-A0A9D2FN39-F1
#
_cell.length_a   1.000
_cell.length_b   1.000
_cell.length_c   1.000
_cell.angle_alpha   90.00
_cell.angle_beta   90.00
_cell.angle_gamma   90.00
#
_symmetry.space_group_name_H-M   'P 1'
#
loop_
_entity.id
_entity.type
_entity.pdbx_description
1 polymer ?
#
loop_
_entity_poly.entity_id
_entity_poly.type
_entity_poly.pdbx_seq_one_letter_code
_entity_poly.pdbx_strand_id
1 'polypeptide(L)'
;MKSWEKEEIATLPEKYVPLGAWMMLLYSVVFSIPLFGWIYLVYCACSARSVPRRSFARYWIILYLVVIVVAAVVVPSVMASMGKL
;
A
#
# COMPACT_ATOMS: atom_id res chain seq x y z
N MET A 1 3.37 21.82 5.33
CA MET A 1 3.95 21.48 6.65
C MET A 1 4.33 22.78 7.34
N LYS A 2 3.65 23.08 8.45
CA LYS A 2 3.95 24.22 9.32
C LYS A 2 5.30 24.02 10.01
N SER A 3 5.85 25.07 10.63
CA SER A 3 7.15 24.99 11.30
C SER A 3 7.12 24.06 12.52
N TRP A 4 6.11 24.20 13.37
CA TRP A 4 5.95 23.38 14.58
C TRP A 4 5.77 21.89 14.28
N GLU A 5 5.10 21.52 13.18
CA GLU A 5 5.01 20.11 12.75
C GLU A 5 6.41 19.52 12.43
N LYS A 6 7.30 20.32 11.82
CA LYS A 6 8.67 19.88 11.51
C LYS A 6 9.48 19.67 12.80
N GLU A 7 9.28 20.55 13.77
CA GLU A 7 9.93 20.47 15.08
C GLU A 7 9.47 19.21 15.83
N GLU A 8 8.16 18.95 15.86
CA GLU A 8 7.60 17.72 16.43
C GLU A 8 8.16 16.47 15.73
N ILE A 9 8.14 16.43 14.39
CA ILE A 9 8.67 15.30 13.62
C ILE A 9 10.17 15.10 13.90
N ALA A 10 10.94 16.17 14.07
CA ALA A 10 12.37 16.09 14.37
C ALA A 10 12.65 15.48 15.75
N THR A 11 11.69 15.53 16.68
CA THR A 11 11.80 14.87 18.00
C THR A 11 11.41 13.39 17.98
N LEU A 12 10.77 12.90 16.90
CA LEU A 12 10.34 11.51 16.82
C LEU A 12 11.53 10.56 16.66
N PRO A 13 11.47 9.34 17.23
CA PRO A 13 12.42 8.29 16.90
C PRO A 13 12.37 7.99 15.40
N GLU A 14 13.52 7.71 14.77
CA GLU A 14 13.66 7.50 13.32
C GLU A 14 12.61 6.53 12.74
N LYS A 15 12.28 5.48 13.49
CA LYS A 15 11.31 4.44 13.11
C LYS A 15 9.87 4.97 12.89
N TYR A 16 9.52 6.09 13.50
CA TYR A 16 8.19 6.71 13.48
C TYR A 16 8.12 7.96 12.60
N VAL A 17 9.24 8.38 12.00
CA VAL A 17 9.24 9.50 11.07
C VAL A 17 8.28 9.19 9.91
N PRO A 18 7.33 10.09 9.61
CA PRO A 18 6.32 9.84 8.60
C PRO A 18 6.96 9.69 7.21
N LEU A 19 6.34 8.88 6.35
CA LEU A 19 6.75 8.82 4.96
C LEU A 19 6.42 10.15 4.27
N GLY A 20 7.40 10.69 3.55
CA GLY A 20 7.14 11.82 2.66
C GLY A 20 6.20 11.43 1.51
N ALA A 21 5.42 12.38 1.02
CA ALA A 21 4.47 12.16 -0.08
C ALA A 21 5.12 11.56 -1.34
N TRP A 22 6.33 12.02 -1.69
CA TRP A 22 7.10 11.49 -2.81
C TRP A 22 7.49 10.02 -2.63
N MET A 23 7.85 9.62 -1.40
CA MET A 23 8.13 8.21 -1.12
C MET A 23 6.87 7.38 -1.24
N MET A 24 5.73 7.85 -0.72
CA MET A 24 4.45 7.15 -0.86
C MET A 24 4.08 6.96 -2.34
N LEU A 25 4.31 7.97 -3.19
CA LEU A 25 4.10 7.88 -4.63
C LEU A 25 5.01 6.83 -5.28
N LEU A 26 6.33 6.88 -5.00
CA LEU A 26 7.29 5.91 -5.55
C LEU A 26 6.98 4.49 -5.11
N TYR A 27 6.65 4.29 -3.83
CA TYR A 27 6.21 2.99 -3.32
C TYR A 27 4.92 2.53 -4.02
N SER A 28 3.98 3.43 -4.28
CA SER A 28 2.74 3.09 -5.00
C SER A 28 3.02 2.58 -6.40
N VAL A 29 3.93 3.23 -7.13
CA VAL A 29 4.36 2.78 -8.47
C VAL A 29 5.03 1.42 -8.38
N VAL A 30 5.99 1.24 -7.47
CA VAL A 30 6.70 -0.03 -7.29
C VAL A 30 5.74 -1.15 -6.91
N PHE A 31 4.85 -0.94 -5.95
CA PHE A 31 3.90 -1.96 -5.49
C PHE A 31 2.89 -2.35 -6.56
N SER A 32 2.56 -1.43 -7.48
CA SER A 32 1.68 -1.69 -8.62
C SER A 32 2.29 -2.64 -9.67
N ILE A 33 3.62 -2.79 -9.70
CA ILE A 33 4.30 -3.66 -10.66
C ILE A 33 4.18 -5.12 -10.21
N PRO A 34 3.59 -6.01 -11.02
CA PRO A 34 3.48 -7.42 -10.67
C PRO A 34 4.86 -8.10 -10.59
N LEU A 35 4.92 -9.23 -9.89
CA LEU A 35 6.15 -10.01 -9.62
C LEU A 35 7.18 -9.25 -8.76
N PHE A 36 7.97 -8.36 -9.35
CA PHE A 36 9.06 -7.66 -8.64
C PHE A 36 8.54 -6.73 -7.55
N GLY A 37 7.48 -5.96 -7.86
CA GLY A 37 6.84 -5.06 -6.90
C GLY A 37 6.21 -5.80 -5.73
N TRP A 38 5.64 -6.98 -5.98
CA TRP A 38 5.01 -7.80 -4.96
C TRP A 38 6.02 -8.47 -4.02
N ILE A 39 7.16 -8.94 -4.53
CA ILE A 39 8.25 -9.44 -3.68
C ILE A 39 8.72 -8.31 -2.75
N TYR A 40 8.92 -7.11 -3.29
CA TYR A 40 9.34 -5.95 -2.51
C TYR A 40 8.26 -5.47 -1.52
N LEU A 41 6.99 -5.56 -1.90
CA LEU A 41 5.84 -5.27 -1.04
C LEU A 41 5.82 -6.18 0.20
N VAL A 42 5.96 -7.50 0.00
CA VAL A 42 6.01 -8.47 1.11
C VAL A 42 7.22 -8.19 2.00
N TYR A 43 8.39 -7.92 1.42
CA TYR A 43 9.56 -7.51 2.19
C TYR A 43 9.27 -6.26 3.05
N CYS A 44 8.65 -5.23 2.47
CA CYS A 44 8.29 -4.01 3.19
C CYS A 44 7.22 -4.25 4.28
N ALA A 45 6.30 -5.19 4.09
CA ALA A 45 5.27 -5.55 5.07
C ALA A 45 5.82 -6.32 6.29
N CYS A 46 6.92 -7.05 6.11
CA CYS A 46 7.60 -7.81 7.16
C CYS A 46 8.76 -7.02 7.83
N SER A 47 9.34 -6.04 7.15
CA SER A 47 10.48 -5.26 7.65
C SER A 47 10.17 -4.51 8.95
N ALA A 48 11.02 -4.64 9.97
CA ALA A 48 10.88 -3.93 11.24
C ALA A 48 11.47 -2.49 11.25
N ARG A 49 12.12 -2.08 10.13
CA ARG A 49 12.96 -0.88 10.08
C ARG A 49 12.18 0.44 10.17
N SER A 50 10.97 0.53 9.61
CA SER A 50 10.14 1.74 9.73
C SER A 50 8.66 1.37 9.83
N VAL A 51 7.98 1.90 10.85
CA VAL A 51 6.56 1.57 11.10
C VAL A 51 5.67 2.11 9.98
N PRO A 52 5.80 3.37 9.52
CA PRO A 52 4.91 3.91 8.49
C PRO A 52 5.05 3.22 7.12
N ARG A 53 6.26 2.78 6.76
CA ARG A 53 6.46 2.01 5.51
C ARG A 53 5.76 0.66 5.59
N ARG A 54 5.86 0.01 6.74
CA ARG A 54 5.26 -1.30 6.99
C ARG A 54 3.74 -1.24 6.99
N SER A 55 3.14 -0.23 7.64
CA SER A 55 1.69 -0.05 7.60
C SER A 55 1.21 0.27 6.19
N PHE A 56 1.95 1.10 5.44
CA PHE A 56 1.65 1.38 4.03
C PHE A 56 1.69 0.12 3.15
N ALA A 57 2.72 -0.72 3.30
CA ALA A 57 2.79 -1.99 2.58
C ALA A 57 1.63 -2.94 2.94
N ARG A 58 1.26 -3.04 4.22
CA ARG A 58 0.11 -3.85 4.65
C ARG A 58 -1.21 -3.32 4.09
N TYR A 59 -1.38 -2.00 4.03
CA TYR A 59 -2.52 -1.38 3.37
C TYR A 59 -2.62 -1.82 1.90
N TRP A 60 -1.52 -1.82 1.15
CA TRP A 60 -1.48 -2.30 -0.24
C TRP A 60 -1.85 -3.78 -0.38
N ILE A 61 -1.39 -4.64 0.53
CA ILE A 61 -1.78 -6.06 0.56
C ILE A 61 -3.29 -6.19 0.77
N ILE A 62 -3.86 -5.46 1.75
CA ILE A 62 -5.29 -5.47 2.01
C ILE A 62 -6.08 -4.93 0.81
N LEU A 63 -5.61 -3.87 0.17
CA LEU A 63 -6.22 -3.32 -1.04
C LEU A 63 -6.27 -4.37 -2.16
N TYR A 64 -5.19 -5.10 -2.40
CA TYR A 64 -5.20 -6.20 -3.38
C TYR A 64 -6.19 -7.29 -3.04
N LEU A 65 -6.27 -7.70 -1.76
CA LEU A 65 -7.26 -8.68 -1.32
C LEU A 65 -8.70 -8.21 -1.56
N VAL A 66 -9.00 -6.95 -1.23
CA VAL A 66 -10.32 -6.36 -1.49
C VAL A 66 -10.64 -6.33 -2.98
N VAL A 67 -9.70 -5.91 -3.82
CA VAL A 67 -9.88 -5.89 -5.29
C VAL A 67 -10.15 -7.30 -5.83
N ILE A 68 -9.42 -8.31 -5.35
CA ILE A 68 -9.62 -9.72 -5.76
C ILE A 68 -11.03 -10.19 -5.37
N VAL A 69 -11.47 -9.93 -4.13
CA VAL A 69 -12.81 -10.33 -3.65
C VAL A 69 -13.90 -9.63 -4.47
N VAL A 70 -13.77 -8.32 -4.70
CA VAL A 70 -14.72 -7.55 -5.51
C VAL A 70 -14.75 -8.08 -6.94
N ALA A 71 -13.60 -8.32 -7.57
CA ALA A 71 -13.53 -8.87 -8.92
C ALA A 71 -14.16 -10.26 -9.00
N ALA A 72 -13.94 -11.12 -8.00
CA ALA A 72 -14.50 -12.47 -7.94
C ALA A 72 -16.04 -12.47 -7.85
N VAL A 73 -16.66 -11.42 -7.29
CA VAL A 73 -18.12 -11.29 -7.22
C VAL A 73 -18.69 -10.55 -8.43
N VAL A 74 -18.06 -9.44 -8.81
CA VAL A 74 -18.57 -8.56 -9.86
C VAL A 74 -18.44 -9.21 -11.24
N VAL A 75 -17.29 -9.82 -11.55
CA VAL A 75 -17.06 -10.38 -12.90
C VAL A 75 -18.10 -11.46 -13.25
N PRO A 76 -18.37 -12.47 -12.41
CA PRO A 76 -19.42 -13.45 -12.71
C PRO A 76 -20.81 -12.82 -12.82
N SER A 77 -21.15 -11.86 -11.95
CA SER A 77 -22.46 -11.18 -11.99
C SER A 77 -22.69 -10.42 -13.30
N VAL A 78 -21.64 -9.76 -13.81
CA VAL A 78 -21.69 -9.06 -15.10
C VAL A 78 -21.80 -10.07 -16.24
N MET A 79 -21.01 -11.14 -16.23
CA MET A 79 -21.05 -12.19 -17.26
C MET A 79 -22.42 -12.87 -17.35
N ALA A 80 -23.05 -13.12 -16.19
CA ALA A 80 -24.42 -13.66 -16.11
C ALA A 80 -25.45 -12.68 -16.71
N SER A 81 -25.33 -11.38 -16.40
CA SER A 81 -26.22 -10.35 -16.97
C SER A 81 -26.09 -10.19 -18.49
N MET A 82 -24.90 -10.47 -19.04
CA MET A 82 -24.62 -10.41 -20.47
C MET A 82 -25.04 -11.68 -21.23
N GLY A 83 -25.66 -12.66 -20.56
CA GLY A 83 -26.07 -13.93 -21.16
C GLY A 83 -24.91 -14.79 -21.66
N LYS A 84 -23.70 -14.59 -21.11
CA LYS A 84 -22.47 -15.31 -21.52
C LYS A 84 -22.17 -16.52 -20.63
N LEU A 85 -23.18 -17.12 -20.01
CA LEU A 85 -23.11 -18.31 -19.16
C LEU A 85 -24.20 -19.31 -19.55
#